data_AF-I0EPN5-F1
#
_entry.id   AF-I0EPN5-F1
#
_cell.length_a   1.000
_cell.length_b   1.000
_cell.length_c   1.000
_cell.angle_alpha   90.00
_cell.angle_beta   90.00
_cell.angle_gamma   90.00
#
_symmetry.space_group_name_H-M   'P 1'
#
loop_
_entity.id
_entity.type
_entity.pdbx_description
1 polymer ?
#
loop_
_entity_poly.entity_id
_entity_poly.type
_entity_poly.pdbx_seq_one_letter_code
_entity_poly.pdbx_strand_id
1 'polypeptide(L)'
;MIKLSGLNKTLKTSLLAGVLLGVSAPLMAKPLFTDTELPKRVSVYNKVLNNEDILACNRSVDSTKYFSAGWDYKQKIPNEWKKEFQQCIVDKLQDKIDAKIKATEKERQEKVAKENAEIMRKAKEKAKKVREQFMAFEIKEKSKYIPNEKQLRIIIDKAYETGISRWLDDLHRKYGYKNTEETIKALGFNEYGEEADIIRYGVENYVEEQEKGLQDNSSQIALLKTQAFDNEENKVAFKYKH
;
A
#
# COMPACT_ATOMS: atom_id res chain seq x y z
N MET A 1 9.73 36.13 -18.56
CA MET A 1 11.07 35.73 -19.05
C MET A 1 11.81 35.09 -17.88
N ILE A 2 11.78 33.77 -17.78
CA ILE A 2 12.40 33.03 -16.66
C ILE A 2 13.67 32.36 -17.18
N LYS A 3 14.81 32.77 -16.63
CA LYS A 3 16.13 32.14 -16.84
C LYS A 3 16.20 30.84 -16.04
N LEU A 4 16.25 29.70 -16.73
CA LEU A 4 16.59 28.40 -16.14
C LEU A 4 18.10 28.19 -16.24
N SER A 5 18.85 28.76 -15.28
CA SER A 5 20.26 28.41 -15.07
C SER A 5 20.34 27.35 -13.99
N GLY A 6 20.59 26.10 -14.37
CA GLY A 6 20.87 25.02 -13.42
C GLY A 6 20.40 23.63 -13.81
N LEU A 7 20.50 23.21 -15.08
CA LEU A 7 20.46 21.77 -15.40
C LEU A 7 21.89 21.26 -15.54
N ASN A 8 22.23 20.37 -14.62
CA ASN A 8 23.51 19.70 -14.43
C ASN A 8 24.04 19.11 -15.76
N LYS A 9 25.27 19.48 -16.15
CA LYS A 9 25.92 19.09 -17.42
C LYS A 9 26.00 17.57 -17.63
N THR A 10 25.89 16.78 -16.57
CA THR A 10 25.97 15.31 -16.59
C THR A 10 24.74 14.62 -17.20
N LEU A 11 23.60 15.30 -17.30
CA LEU A 11 22.38 14.75 -17.91
C LEU A 11 22.29 14.96 -19.43
N LYS A 12 23.14 15.82 -20.01
CA LYS A 12 23.17 16.06 -21.47
C LYS A 12 24.13 15.13 -22.21
N THR A 13 25.18 14.62 -21.55
CA THR A 13 26.13 13.68 -22.17
C THR A 13 25.60 12.26 -22.24
N SER A 14 24.68 11.85 -21.37
CA SER A 14 24.03 10.53 -21.44
C SER A 14 22.92 10.43 -22.50
N LEU A 15 22.40 11.56 -23.00
CA LEU A 15 21.44 11.56 -24.11
C LEU A 15 22.12 11.54 -25.50
N LEU A 16 23.39 11.97 -25.60
CA LEU A 16 24.11 12.10 -26.87
C LEU A 16 25.08 10.93 -27.15
N ALA A 17 25.42 10.12 -26.15
CA ALA A 17 26.17 8.87 -26.36
C ALA A 17 25.33 7.75 -27.01
N GLY A 18 24.00 7.92 -27.09
CA GLY A 18 23.10 6.98 -27.76
C GLY A 18 22.90 7.19 -29.26
N VAL A 19 23.55 8.19 -29.87
CA VAL A 19 23.25 8.62 -31.26
C VAL A 19 24.39 8.33 -32.26
N LEU A 20 25.51 7.72 -31.84
CA LEU A 20 26.65 7.44 -32.73
C LEU A 20 27.13 5.98 -32.76
N LEU A 21 26.25 5.04 -32.45
CA LEU A 21 26.40 3.67 -32.94
C LEU A 21 25.22 3.41 -33.87
N GLY A 22 25.51 3.21 -35.15
CA GLY A 22 24.52 2.93 -36.17
C GLY A 22 23.50 1.94 -35.65
N VAL A 23 22.24 2.37 -35.62
CA VAL A 23 21.11 1.56 -35.21
C VAL A 23 20.97 0.47 -36.27
N SER A 24 21.77 -0.59 -36.15
CA SER A 24 21.33 -1.88 -36.65
C SER A 24 20.01 -2.10 -35.94
N ALA A 25 18.91 -2.09 -36.70
CA ALA A 25 17.63 -2.56 -36.22
C ALA A 25 17.90 -3.80 -35.36
N PRO A 26 17.34 -3.91 -34.13
CA PRO A 26 17.57 -5.09 -33.31
C PRO A 26 17.33 -6.29 -34.21
N LEU A 27 18.35 -7.12 -34.38
CA LEU A 27 18.30 -8.27 -35.27
C LEU A 27 17.09 -9.07 -34.80
N MET A 28 15.99 -9.00 -35.56
CA MET A 28 14.72 -9.57 -35.12
C MET A 28 14.97 -11.05 -34.92
N ALA A 29 14.81 -11.53 -33.68
CA ALA A 29 14.95 -12.93 -33.36
C ALA A 29 14.12 -13.73 -34.37
N LYS A 30 14.74 -14.71 -35.02
CA LYS A 30 14.00 -15.58 -35.93
C LYS A 30 13.40 -16.69 -35.09
N PRO A 31 12.08 -16.72 -34.84
CA PRO A 31 11.48 -17.78 -34.04
C PRO A 31 11.64 -19.14 -34.73
N LEU A 32 11.65 -20.21 -33.95
CA LEU A 32 11.74 -21.57 -34.49
C LEU A 32 10.48 -21.95 -35.27
N PHE A 33 9.32 -21.47 -34.82
CA PHE A 33 8.03 -21.68 -35.48
C PHE A 33 7.41 -20.34 -35.86
N THR A 34 6.63 -20.33 -36.94
CA THR A 34 5.68 -19.24 -37.15
C THR A 34 4.56 -19.32 -36.10
N ASP A 35 3.83 -18.22 -35.91
CA ASP A 35 2.70 -18.20 -34.98
C ASP A 35 1.61 -19.22 -35.35
N THR A 36 1.49 -19.55 -36.63
CA THR A 36 0.55 -20.56 -37.15
C THR A 36 1.04 -22.00 -36.96
N GLU A 37 2.35 -22.22 -36.94
CA GLU A 37 2.95 -23.55 -36.78
C GLU A 37 3.16 -23.92 -35.31
N LEU A 38 3.39 -22.94 -34.42
CA LEU A 38 3.62 -23.20 -33.00
C LEU A 38 2.49 -24.04 -32.35
N PRO A 39 1.18 -23.73 -32.52
CA PRO A 39 0.11 -24.53 -31.90
C PRO A 39 0.00 -25.97 -32.44
N LYS A 40 0.50 -26.20 -33.67
CA LYS A 40 0.57 -27.53 -34.29
C LYS A 40 1.68 -28.39 -33.68
N ARG A 41 2.71 -27.75 -33.10
CA ARG A 41 3.91 -28.42 -32.55
C ARG A 41 3.99 -28.40 -31.03
N VAL A 42 3.41 -27.39 -30.39
CA VAL A 42 3.49 -27.18 -28.94
C VAL A 42 2.11 -26.82 -28.41
N SER A 43 1.72 -27.45 -27.31
CA SER A 43 0.55 -27.05 -26.52
C SER A 43 1.01 -26.74 -25.11
N VAL A 44 0.75 -25.51 -24.66
CA VAL A 44 1.01 -25.05 -23.29
C VAL A 44 -0.32 -25.01 -22.56
N TYR A 45 -0.42 -25.75 -21.46
CA TYR A 45 -1.60 -25.76 -20.61
C TYR A 45 -1.31 -24.95 -19.36
N ASN A 46 -2.03 -23.83 -19.21
CA ASN A 46 -2.02 -22.96 -18.05
C ASN A 46 -3.30 -22.11 -18.08
N LYS A 47 -3.82 -21.70 -16.91
CA LYS A 47 -5.06 -20.91 -16.81
C LYS A 47 -4.84 -19.39 -16.78
N VAL A 48 -3.60 -18.94 -16.62
CA VAL A 48 -3.22 -17.53 -16.41
C VAL A 48 -2.69 -16.89 -17.69
N LEU A 49 -1.95 -17.65 -18.50
CA LEU A 49 -1.40 -17.21 -19.77
C LEU A 49 -2.41 -17.33 -20.90
N ASN A 50 -2.41 -16.36 -21.81
CA ASN A 50 -3.18 -16.41 -23.05
C ASN A 50 -2.28 -16.81 -24.24
N ASN A 51 -2.90 -17.01 -25.42
CA ASN A 51 -2.18 -17.41 -26.62
C ASN A 51 -1.12 -16.39 -27.07
N GLU A 52 -1.37 -15.09 -26.92
CA GLU A 52 -0.40 -14.06 -27.29
C GLU A 52 0.83 -14.09 -26.38
N ASP A 53 0.67 -14.39 -25.09
CA ASP A 53 1.79 -14.59 -24.17
C ASP A 53 2.70 -15.73 -24.64
N ILE A 54 2.10 -16.82 -25.13
CA ILE A 54 2.80 -17.99 -25.65
C ILE A 54 3.52 -17.67 -26.96
N LEU A 55 2.84 -16.98 -27.88
CA LEU A 55 3.42 -16.54 -29.16
C LEU A 55 4.57 -15.56 -28.95
N ALA A 56 4.43 -14.62 -28.02
CA ALA A 56 5.49 -13.68 -27.67
C ALA A 56 6.76 -14.41 -27.19
N CYS A 57 6.62 -15.49 -26.41
CA CYS A 57 7.76 -16.32 -26.02
C CYS A 57 8.40 -17.08 -27.18
N ASN A 58 7.63 -17.50 -28.17
CA ASN A 58 8.20 -18.09 -29.38
C ASN A 58 8.99 -17.04 -30.18
N ARG A 59 8.45 -15.83 -30.33
CA ARG A 59 9.09 -14.71 -31.03
C ARG A 59 10.34 -14.18 -30.32
N SER A 60 10.48 -14.37 -29.00
CA SER A 60 11.64 -13.90 -28.25
C SER A 60 12.85 -14.85 -28.30
N VAL A 61 12.67 -16.10 -28.73
CA VAL A 61 13.75 -17.10 -28.78
C VAL A 61 14.39 -17.10 -30.17
N ASP A 62 15.60 -16.55 -30.28
CA ASP A 62 16.33 -16.54 -31.56
C ASP A 62 16.81 -17.94 -31.94
N SER A 63 16.28 -18.42 -33.05
CA SER A 63 16.44 -19.78 -33.55
C SER A 63 17.32 -19.82 -34.81
N THR A 64 17.94 -18.70 -35.18
CA THR A 64 18.86 -18.59 -36.33
C THR A 64 19.96 -19.65 -36.32
N LYS A 65 20.47 -20.01 -35.13
CA LYS A 65 21.49 -21.06 -34.95
C LYS A 65 21.02 -22.44 -35.45
N TYR A 66 19.73 -22.76 -35.32
CA TYR A 66 19.21 -24.07 -35.75
C TYR A 66 19.02 -24.14 -37.26
N PHE A 67 18.49 -23.08 -37.87
CA PHE A 67 18.33 -23.02 -39.33
C PHE A 67 19.68 -23.07 -40.05
N SER A 68 20.68 -22.36 -39.51
CA SER A 68 22.05 -22.37 -40.05
C SER A 68 22.70 -23.75 -39.94
N ALA A 69 22.28 -24.57 -38.99
CA ALA A 69 22.71 -25.96 -38.82
C ALA A 69 21.89 -26.96 -39.67
N GLY A 70 20.99 -26.49 -40.55
CA GLY A 70 20.18 -27.34 -41.42
C GLY A 70 18.96 -27.97 -40.73
N TRP A 71 18.53 -27.43 -39.59
CA TRP A 71 17.29 -27.87 -38.94
C TRP A 71 16.07 -27.48 -39.77
N ASP A 72 15.12 -28.40 -39.91
CA ASP A 72 13.81 -28.16 -40.52
C ASP A 72 12.66 -28.72 -39.66
N TYR A 73 11.42 -28.39 -40.06
CA TYR A 73 10.22 -28.77 -39.32
C TYR A 73 9.94 -30.27 -39.25
N LYS A 74 10.64 -31.12 -40.02
CA LYS A 74 10.49 -32.59 -39.97
C LYS A 74 11.38 -33.21 -38.90
N GLN A 75 12.36 -32.46 -38.41
CA GLN A 75 13.28 -32.91 -37.37
C GLN A 75 12.69 -32.70 -35.97
N LYS A 76 13.30 -33.36 -34.97
CA LYS A 76 12.93 -33.16 -33.56
C LYS A 76 13.20 -31.71 -33.15
N ILE A 77 12.30 -31.14 -32.35
CA ILE A 77 12.45 -29.80 -31.77
C ILE A 77 13.74 -29.76 -30.91
N PRO A 78 14.65 -28.80 -31.15
CA PRO A 78 15.90 -28.67 -30.40
C PRO A 78 15.65 -28.53 -28.90
N ASN A 79 16.40 -29.26 -28.08
CA ASN A 79 16.21 -29.24 -26.63
C ASN A 79 16.58 -27.90 -25.98
N GLU A 80 17.58 -27.20 -26.52
CA GLU A 80 17.94 -25.86 -26.08
C GLU A 80 16.78 -24.88 -26.31
N TRP A 81 16.16 -24.93 -27.49
CA TRP A 81 14.98 -24.11 -27.79
C TRP A 81 13.85 -24.39 -26.81
N LYS A 82 13.57 -25.68 -26.50
CA LYS A 82 12.54 -26.03 -25.52
C LYS A 82 12.81 -25.40 -24.16
N LYS A 83 14.06 -25.43 -23.68
CA LYS A 83 14.43 -24.84 -22.39
C LYS A 83 14.22 -23.32 -22.40
N GLU A 84 14.70 -22.64 -23.43
CA GLU A 84 14.57 -21.18 -23.56
C GLU A 84 13.09 -20.76 -23.67
N PHE A 85 12.30 -21.48 -24.47
CA PHE A 85 10.86 -21.26 -24.61
C PHE A 85 10.12 -21.52 -23.29
N GLN A 86 10.41 -22.63 -22.61
CA GLN A 86 9.81 -22.98 -21.32
C GLN A 86 10.13 -21.94 -20.25
N GLN A 87 11.38 -21.48 -20.19
CA GLN A 87 11.78 -20.45 -19.23
C GLN A 87 11.00 -19.15 -19.47
N CYS A 88 10.89 -18.69 -20.72
CA CYS A 88 10.09 -17.50 -21.03
C CYS A 88 8.63 -17.64 -20.57
N ILE A 89 8.02 -18.81 -20.74
CA ILE A 89 6.64 -19.06 -20.32
C ILE A 89 6.52 -18.99 -18.79
N VAL A 90 7.47 -19.56 -18.06
CA VAL A 90 7.52 -19.49 -16.59
C VAL A 90 7.70 -18.04 -16.12
N ASP A 91 8.60 -17.29 -16.75
CA ASP A 91 8.85 -15.89 -16.42
C ASP A 91 7.61 -15.02 -16.67
N LYS A 92 6.92 -15.21 -17.80
CA LYS A 92 5.65 -14.50 -18.08
C LYS A 92 4.55 -14.84 -17.09
N LEU A 93 4.47 -16.09 -16.66
CA LEU A 93 3.52 -16.49 -15.64
C LEU A 93 3.83 -15.77 -14.32
N GLN A 94 5.12 -15.74 -13.94
CA GLN A 94 5.59 -15.05 -12.75
C GLN A 94 5.22 -13.57 -12.77
N ASP A 95 5.50 -12.88 -13.88
CA ASP A 95 5.17 -11.46 -14.06
C ASP A 95 3.67 -11.18 -13.87
N LYS A 96 2.80 -12.05 -14.39
CA LYS A 96 1.35 -11.89 -14.23
C LYS A 96 0.88 -12.16 -12.81
N ILE A 97 1.45 -13.15 -12.13
CA ILE A 97 1.16 -13.42 -10.73
C ILE A 97 1.57 -12.21 -9.88
N ASP A 98 2.78 -11.69 -10.09
CA ASP A 98 3.28 -10.51 -9.37
C ASP A 98 2.44 -9.27 -9.65
N ALA A 99 2.00 -9.06 -10.89
CA ALA A 99 1.09 -7.97 -11.24
C ALA A 99 -0.27 -8.09 -10.54
N LYS A 100 -0.85 -9.30 -10.47
CA LYS A 100 -2.10 -9.55 -9.75
C LYS A 100 -1.94 -9.30 -8.26
N ILE A 101 -0.87 -9.81 -7.63
CA ILE A 101 -0.58 -9.58 -6.22
C ILE A 101 -0.44 -8.08 -5.93
N LYS A 102 0.28 -7.35 -6.78
CA LYS A 102 0.45 -5.90 -6.63
C LYS A 102 -0.88 -5.14 -6.77
N ALA A 103 -1.75 -5.55 -7.69
CA ALA A 103 -3.07 -4.96 -7.84
C ALA A 103 -3.96 -5.22 -6.61
N THR A 104 -4.02 -6.48 -6.14
CA THR A 104 -4.75 -6.85 -4.92
C THR A 104 -4.23 -6.10 -3.69
N GLU A 105 -2.91 -5.93 -3.56
CA GLU A 105 -2.34 -5.16 -2.45
C GLU A 105 -2.73 -3.69 -2.52
N LYS A 106 -2.73 -3.09 -3.72
CA LYS A 106 -3.18 -1.71 -3.90
C LYS A 106 -4.65 -1.55 -3.48
N GLU A 107 -5.54 -2.43 -3.95
CA GLU A 107 -6.96 -2.41 -3.57
C GLU A 107 -7.15 -2.59 -2.07
N ARG A 108 -6.37 -3.48 -1.43
CA ARG A 108 -6.38 -3.70 0.02
C ARG A 108 -5.93 -2.45 0.77
N GLN A 109 -4.82 -1.83 0.36
CA GLN A 109 -4.32 -0.59 0.95
C GLN A 109 -5.34 0.54 0.85
N GLU A 110 -6.00 0.69 -0.30
CA GLU A 110 -7.07 1.67 -0.48
C GLU A 110 -8.28 1.39 0.43
N LYS A 111 -8.66 0.11 0.60
CA LYS A 111 -9.74 -0.28 1.51
C LYS A 111 -9.39 0.01 2.97
N VAL A 112 -8.21 -0.42 3.43
CA VAL A 112 -7.72 -0.15 4.79
C VAL A 112 -7.60 1.35 5.02
N ALA A 113 -7.09 2.12 4.06
CA ALA A 113 -7.00 3.57 4.18
C ALA A 113 -8.39 4.22 4.37
N LYS A 114 -9.41 3.75 3.64
CA LYS A 114 -10.79 4.24 3.79
C LYS A 114 -11.38 3.87 5.15
N GLU A 115 -11.18 2.64 5.61
CA GLU A 115 -11.65 2.17 6.92
C GLU A 115 -10.96 2.94 8.05
N ASN A 116 -9.64 3.11 7.98
CA ASN A 116 -8.85 3.91 8.92
C ASN A 116 -9.31 5.36 8.92
N ALA A 117 -9.55 5.98 7.76
CA ALA A 117 -10.05 7.34 7.67
C ALA A 117 -11.43 7.50 8.35
N GLU A 118 -12.32 6.52 8.21
CA GLU A 118 -13.63 6.52 8.86
C GLU A 118 -13.53 6.33 10.38
N ILE A 119 -12.64 5.44 10.85
CA ILE A 119 -12.33 5.27 12.28
C ILE A 119 -11.82 6.59 12.86
N MET A 120 -10.83 7.22 12.20
CA MET A 120 -10.28 8.49 12.63
C MET A 120 -11.30 9.62 12.61
N ARG A 121 -12.20 9.65 11.61
CA ARG A 121 -13.30 10.62 11.55
C ARG A 121 -14.23 10.48 12.76
N LYS A 122 -14.62 9.24 13.10
CA LYS A 122 -15.47 8.94 14.26
C LYS A 122 -14.77 9.29 15.57
N ALA A 123 -13.49 8.96 15.72
CA ALA A 123 -12.68 9.30 16.89
C ALA A 123 -12.62 10.83 17.10
N LYS A 124 -12.34 11.59 16.04
CA LYS A 124 -12.32 13.07 16.07
C LYS A 124 -13.69 13.65 16.41
N GLU A 125 -14.76 13.12 15.84
CA GLU A 125 -16.13 13.57 16.13
C GLU A 125 -16.52 13.29 17.60
N LYS A 126 -16.15 12.11 18.11
CA LYS A 126 -16.37 11.74 19.51
C LYS A 126 -15.60 12.66 20.46
N ALA A 127 -14.31 12.86 20.21
CA ALA A 127 -13.46 13.74 21.02
C ALA A 127 -13.97 15.18 21.04
N LYS A 128 -14.46 15.69 19.90
CA LYS A 128 -15.11 17.00 19.83
C LYS A 128 -16.34 17.09 20.75
N LYS A 129 -17.24 16.10 20.71
CA LYS A 129 -18.45 16.08 21.56
C LYS A 129 -18.11 16.02 23.05
N VAL A 130 -17.14 15.18 23.43
CA VAL A 130 -16.66 15.08 24.82
C VAL A 130 -16.07 16.42 25.29
N ARG A 131 -15.21 17.05 24.47
CA ARG A 131 -14.66 18.38 24.77
C ARG A 131 -15.76 19.42 24.95
N GLU A 132 -16.76 19.47 24.07
CA GLU A 132 -17.86 20.43 24.17
C GLU A 132 -18.67 20.24 25.48
N GLN A 133 -18.99 19.00 25.83
CA GLN A 133 -19.70 18.67 27.08
C GLN A 133 -18.87 19.05 28.32
N PHE A 134 -17.59 18.69 28.32
CA PHE A 134 -16.65 19.04 29.39
C PHE A 134 -16.52 20.57 29.55
N MET A 135 -16.30 21.31 28.46
CA MET A 135 -16.19 22.77 28.48
C MET A 135 -17.45 23.44 29.05
N ALA A 136 -18.63 22.99 28.62
CA ALA A 136 -19.89 23.53 29.11
C ALA A 136 -20.07 23.29 30.62
N PHE A 137 -19.70 22.09 31.09
CA PHE A 137 -19.73 21.73 32.50
C PHE A 137 -18.78 22.62 33.33
N GLU A 138 -17.51 22.71 32.94
CA GLU A 138 -16.50 23.47 33.68
C GLU A 138 -16.81 24.97 33.72
N ILE A 139 -17.32 25.54 32.62
CA ILE A 139 -17.76 26.94 32.58
C ILE A 139 -18.92 27.15 33.57
N LYS A 140 -19.92 26.26 33.56
CA LYS A 140 -21.07 26.36 34.47
C LYS A 140 -20.61 26.30 35.93
N GLU A 141 -19.75 25.35 36.29
CA GLU A 141 -19.25 25.17 37.66
C GLU A 141 -18.36 26.33 38.11
N LYS A 142 -17.50 26.86 37.23
CA LYS A 142 -16.49 27.88 37.58
C LYS A 142 -16.92 29.32 37.34
N SER A 143 -18.01 29.56 36.63
CA SER A 143 -18.55 30.92 36.36
C SER A 143 -18.84 31.72 37.63
N LYS A 144 -19.09 31.05 38.75
CA LYS A 144 -19.28 31.66 40.08
C LYS A 144 -18.01 32.29 40.66
N TYR A 145 -16.84 31.88 40.17
CA TYR A 145 -15.53 32.28 40.69
C TYR A 145 -14.72 33.12 39.71
N ILE A 146 -14.95 32.94 38.39
CA ILE A 146 -14.29 33.71 37.34
C ILE A 146 -15.37 34.37 36.47
N PRO A 147 -15.63 35.69 36.65
CA PRO A 147 -16.71 36.38 35.96
C PRO A 147 -16.47 36.58 34.46
N ASN A 148 -15.23 36.42 33.98
CA ASN A 148 -14.90 36.52 32.56
C ASN A 148 -14.90 35.13 31.90
N GLU A 149 -16.04 34.74 31.33
CA GLU A 149 -16.20 33.46 30.63
C GLU A 149 -15.18 33.26 29.50
N LYS A 150 -14.82 34.31 28.77
CA LYS A 150 -13.86 34.22 27.65
C LYS A 150 -12.47 33.84 28.15
N GLN A 151 -12.02 34.41 29.26
CA GLN A 151 -10.75 34.03 29.88
C GLN A 151 -10.80 32.61 30.45
N LEU A 152 -11.90 32.26 31.11
CA LEU A 152 -12.11 30.91 31.64
C LEU A 152 -12.04 29.85 30.53
N ARG A 153 -12.70 30.09 29.38
CA ARG A 153 -12.61 29.23 28.20
C ARG A 153 -11.18 29.02 27.74
N ILE A 154 -10.39 30.10 27.59
CA ILE A 154 -8.99 30.01 27.13
C ILE A 154 -8.13 29.19 28.10
N ILE A 155 -8.35 29.33 29.40
CA ILE A 155 -7.60 28.57 30.42
C ILE A 155 -7.93 27.08 30.34
N ILE A 156 -9.23 26.74 30.30
CA ILE A 156 -9.67 25.35 30.23
C ILE A 156 -9.19 24.72 28.92
N ASP A 157 -9.27 25.46 27.80
CA ASP A 157 -8.88 24.95 26.49
C ASP A 157 -7.40 24.59 26.42
N LYS A 158 -6.52 25.49 26.90
CA LYS A 158 -5.07 25.23 26.98
C LYS A 158 -4.73 24.05 27.90
N ALA A 159 -5.45 23.92 29.01
CA ALA A 159 -5.26 22.79 29.92
C ALA A 159 -5.72 21.47 29.27
N TYR A 160 -6.73 21.51 28.41
CA TYR A 160 -7.27 20.35 27.73
C TYR A 160 -6.39 19.88 26.57
N GLU A 161 -5.83 20.80 25.79
CA GLU A 161 -4.89 20.51 24.69
C GLU A 161 -3.68 19.68 25.16
N THR A 162 -3.21 19.91 26.40
CA THR A 162 -2.02 19.27 26.97
C THR A 162 -2.31 18.14 27.95
N GLY A 163 -3.59 17.77 28.11
CA GLY A 163 -4.08 16.82 29.11
C GLY A 163 -4.46 17.49 30.42
N ILE A 164 -5.72 17.34 30.83
CA ILE A 164 -6.31 18.18 31.87
C ILE A 164 -6.24 17.60 33.28
N SER A 165 -5.85 16.32 33.42
CA SER A 165 -5.89 15.63 34.71
C SER A 165 -5.12 16.38 35.80
N ARG A 166 -3.87 16.72 35.52
CA ARG A 166 -3.02 17.44 36.47
C ARG A 166 -3.61 18.80 36.83
N TRP A 167 -4.21 19.49 35.87
CA TRP A 167 -4.82 20.79 36.11
C TRP A 167 -6.06 20.69 37.03
N LEU A 168 -6.95 19.72 36.80
CA LEU A 168 -8.11 19.48 37.68
C LEU A 168 -7.67 19.06 39.08
N ASP A 169 -6.69 18.17 39.18
CA ASP A 169 -6.20 17.68 40.47
C ASP A 169 -5.48 18.79 41.26
N ASP A 170 -4.76 19.69 40.60
CA ASP A 170 -4.17 20.89 41.22
C ASP A 170 -5.24 21.83 41.77
N LEU A 171 -6.32 22.04 41.02
CA LEU A 171 -7.46 22.84 41.47
C LEU A 171 -8.20 22.18 42.64
N HIS A 172 -8.36 20.86 42.61
CA HIS A 172 -8.91 20.10 43.73
C HIS A 172 -8.08 20.31 44.99
N ARG A 173 -6.75 20.12 44.90
CA ARG A 173 -5.84 20.31 46.05
C ARG A 173 -5.85 21.73 46.59
N LYS A 174 -5.91 22.74 45.71
CA LYS A 174 -5.81 24.14 46.10
C LYS A 174 -7.11 24.73 46.61
N TYR A 175 -8.25 24.32 46.06
CA TYR A 175 -9.54 24.97 46.28
C TYR A 175 -10.68 24.03 46.69
N GLY A 176 -10.42 22.73 46.86
CA GLY A 176 -11.47 21.73 47.08
C GLY A 176 -12.42 21.57 45.88
N TYR A 177 -11.97 21.96 44.67
CA TYR A 177 -12.72 21.76 43.43
C TYR A 177 -12.83 20.28 43.08
N LYS A 178 -13.65 19.84 42.11
CA LYS A 178 -13.65 18.43 41.68
C LYS A 178 -12.31 18.02 41.06
N ASN A 179 -11.78 16.87 41.46
CA ASN A 179 -10.63 16.27 40.79
C ASN A 179 -11.05 15.63 39.45
N THR A 180 -10.09 15.08 38.72
CA THR A 180 -10.33 14.49 37.40
C THR A 180 -11.43 13.42 37.42
N GLU A 181 -11.37 12.47 38.35
CA GLU A 181 -12.32 11.36 38.44
C GLU A 181 -13.71 11.84 38.85
N GLU A 182 -13.79 12.77 39.80
CA GLU A 182 -15.03 13.39 40.25
C GLU A 182 -15.70 14.16 39.10
N THR A 183 -14.93 14.85 38.26
CA THR A 183 -15.43 15.53 37.06
C THR A 183 -15.94 14.54 36.02
N ILE A 184 -15.20 13.46 35.74
CA ILE A 184 -15.63 12.40 34.80
C ILE A 184 -16.96 11.77 35.25
N LYS A 185 -17.07 11.43 36.54
CA LYS A 185 -18.30 10.89 37.14
C LYS A 185 -19.46 11.89 37.07
N ALA A 186 -19.20 13.17 37.33
CA ALA A 186 -20.22 14.23 37.24
C ALA A 186 -20.73 14.45 35.82
N LEU A 187 -19.91 14.17 34.80
CA LEU A 187 -20.32 14.17 33.39
C LEU A 187 -21.09 12.90 32.97
N GLY A 188 -21.22 11.91 33.86
CA GLY A 188 -21.91 10.66 33.59
C GLY A 188 -21.10 9.67 32.74
N PHE A 189 -19.79 9.86 32.62
CA PHE A 189 -18.92 8.98 31.85
C PHE A 189 -18.41 7.80 32.69
N ASN A 190 -18.13 6.69 32.02
CA ASN A 190 -17.42 5.57 32.62
C ASN A 190 -15.96 5.98 32.86
N GLU A 191 -15.47 5.79 34.08
CA GLU A 191 -14.10 6.10 34.49
C GLU A 191 -13.02 5.38 33.66
N TYR A 192 -13.35 4.23 33.08
CA TYR A 192 -12.45 3.45 32.20
C TYR A 192 -12.90 3.47 30.73
N GLY A 193 -13.82 4.39 30.38
CA GLY A 193 -14.30 4.56 29.02
C GLY A 193 -13.44 5.52 28.20
N GLU A 194 -13.59 5.46 26.88
CA GLU A 194 -12.87 6.35 25.94
C GLU A 194 -13.12 7.83 26.24
N GLU A 195 -14.33 8.20 26.68
CA GLU A 195 -14.67 9.57 27.07
C GLU A 195 -13.81 10.07 28.24
N ALA A 196 -13.50 9.20 29.20
CA ALA A 196 -12.62 9.51 30.31
C ALA A 196 -11.18 9.69 29.85
N ASP A 197 -10.70 8.84 28.94
CA ASP A 197 -9.34 8.97 28.38
C ASP A 197 -9.19 10.26 27.57
N ILE A 198 -10.20 10.64 26.79
CA ILE A 198 -10.22 11.92 26.07
C ILE A 198 -10.12 13.10 27.03
N ILE A 199 -10.81 13.06 28.19
CA ILE A 199 -10.67 14.10 29.22
C ILE A 199 -9.25 14.07 29.80
N ARG A 200 -8.76 12.91 30.24
CA ARG A 200 -7.49 12.80 30.95
C ARG A 200 -6.30 13.25 30.12
N TYR A 201 -6.21 12.72 28.91
CA TYR A 201 -5.04 12.86 28.04
C TYR A 201 -5.22 13.97 27.00
N GLY A 202 -6.44 14.49 26.80
CA GLY A 202 -6.74 15.49 25.80
C GLY A 202 -7.05 14.88 24.42
N VAL A 203 -7.65 15.70 23.53
CA VAL A 203 -8.04 15.26 22.18
C VAL A 203 -6.83 14.82 21.36
N GLU A 204 -5.71 15.55 21.42
CA GLU A 204 -4.55 15.29 20.57
C GLU A 204 -3.94 13.92 20.87
N ASN A 205 -3.63 13.64 22.14
CA ASN A 205 -3.08 12.35 22.55
C ASN A 205 -4.03 11.18 22.25
N TYR A 206 -5.34 11.35 22.46
CA TYR A 206 -6.31 10.32 22.10
C TYR A 206 -6.29 10.00 20.60
N VAL A 207 -6.27 11.02 19.75
CA VAL A 207 -6.22 10.86 18.29
C VAL A 207 -4.90 10.18 17.87
N GLU A 208 -3.76 10.57 18.45
CA GLU A 208 -2.47 9.94 18.14
C GLU A 208 -2.41 8.46 18.52
N GLU A 209 -2.96 8.05 19.67
CA GLU A 209 -3.01 6.65 20.08
C GLU A 209 -3.91 5.81 19.14
N GLN A 210 -5.02 6.39 18.66
CA GLN A 210 -5.83 5.74 17.62
C GLN A 210 -5.04 5.56 16.32
N GLU A 211 -4.24 6.54 15.92
CA GLU A 211 -3.41 6.44 14.71
C GLU A 211 -2.33 5.36 14.83
N LYS A 212 -1.68 5.21 15.99
CA LYS A 212 -0.69 4.15 16.24
C LYS A 212 -1.30 2.76 16.15
N GLY A 213 -2.49 2.56 16.72
CA GLY A 213 -3.19 1.25 16.69
C GLY A 213 -3.55 0.77 15.28
N LEU A 214 -3.57 1.67 14.29
CA LEU A 214 -3.93 1.36 12.89
C LEU A 214 -2.73 0.98 12.01
N GLN A 215 -1.48 1.04 12.51
CA GLN A 215 -0.26 0.85 11.69
C GLN A 215 0.21 -0.61 11.53
N ASP A 216 -0.35 -1.58 12.28
CA ASP A 216 0.12 -2.98 12.24
C ASP A 216 -0.64 -3.86 11.23
N ASN A 217 -0.10 -4.01 10.01
CA ASN A 217 -0.59 -5.04 9.08
C ASN A 217 0.43 -5.52 8.03
N SER A 218 1.67 -5.84 8.45
CA SER A 218 2.75 -6.25 7.53
C SER A 218 2.87 -7.77 7.26
N SER A 219 2.14 -8.63 7.99
CA SER A 219 2.34 -10.09 7.95
C SER A 219 1.61 -10.84 6.82
N GLN A 220 0.63 -10.23 6.14
CA GLN A 220 -0.24 -10.92 5.17
C GLN A 220 0.34 -11.07 3.76
N ILE A 221 1.30 -10.21 3.36
CA ILE A 221 1.88 -10.21 2.00
C ILE A 221 2.71 -11.47 1.74
N ALA A 222 3.46 -11.92 2.74
CA ALA A 222 4.26 -13.15 2.65
C ALA A 222 3.36 -14.39 2.49
N LEU A 223 2.20 -14.41 3.15
CA LEU A 223 1.22 -15.49 3.07
C LEU A 223 0.55 -15.54 1.69
N LEU A 224 0.12 -14.39 1.15
CA LEU A 224 -0.51 -14.30 -0.17
C LEU A 224 0.43 -14.73 -1.31
N LYS A 225 1.72 -14.39 -1.21
CA LYS A 225 2.73 -14.88 -2.15
C LYS A 225 2.84 -16.39 -2.08
N THR A 226 3.03 -16.95 -0.90
CA THR A 226 3.17 -18.40 -0.70
C THR A 226 1.95 -19.16 -1.23
N GLN A 227 0.73 -18.70 -0.91
CA GLN A 227 -0.52 -19.30 -1.37
C GLN A 227 -0.75 -19.17 -2.89
N ALA A 228 -0.32 -18.06 -3.51
CA ALA A 228 -0.41 -17.90 -4.95
C ALA A 228 0.52 -18.88 -5.68
N PHE A 229 1.74 -19.10 -5.20
CA PHE A 229 2.68 -20.03 -5.85
C PHE A 229 2.25 -21.50 -5.76
N ASP A 230 1.56 -21.90 -4.69
CA ASP A 230 1.09 -23.28 -4.50
C ASP A 230 -0.25 -23.59 -5.21
N ASN A 231 -0.84 -22.62 -5.91
CA ASN A 231 -2.14 -22.78 -6.57
C ASN A 231 -2.02 -23.62 -7.86
N GLU A 232 -2.86 -24.65 -8.00
CA GLU A 232 -2.94 -25.50 -9.20
C GLU A 232 -3.17 -24.73 -10.51
N GLU A 233 -3.80 -23.55 -10.45
CA GLU A 233 -4.05 -22.72 -11.64
C GLU A 233 -2.76 -22.15 -12.27
N ASN A 234 -1.68 -22.12 -11.50
CA ASN A 234 -0.36 -21.64 -11.92
C ASN A 234 0.54 -22.78 -12.43
N LYS A 235 0.08 -24.03 -12.41
CA LYS A 235 0.84 -25.13 -13.03
C LYS A 235 0.93 -24.90 -14.54
N VAL A 236 2.12 -25.14 -15.10
CA VAL A 236 2.37 -25.10 -16.54
C VAL A 236 2.72 -26.50 -17.01
N ALA A 237 2.01 -27.00 -18.02
CA ALA A 237 2.34 -28.26 -18.67
C ALA A 237 2.59 -28.05 -20.17
N PHE A 238 3.62 -28.71 -20.70
CA PHE A 238 3.99 -28.65 -22.11
C PHE A 238 3.72 -29.99 -22.78
N LYS A 239 3.05 -29.97 -23.94
CA LYS A 239 2.92 -31.12 -24.83
C LYS A 239 3.55 -30.80 -26.17
N TYR A 240 4.62 -31.52 -26.51
CA TYR A 240 5.31 -31.42 -27.80
C TYR A 240 4.78 -32.49 -28.74
N LYS A 241 4.42 -32.11 -29.97
CA LYS A 241 3.89 -32.98 -31.02
C LYS A 241 5.00 -33.23 -32.06
N HIS A 242 5.05 -34.47 -32.56
CA HIS A 242 5.95 -34.88 -33.65
C HIS A 242 5.32 -34.58 -35.01
#